data_AF-A0A2E7MDC0-F1
#
_entry.id   AF-A0A2E7MDC0-F1
#
_cell.length_a   1.000
_cell.length_b   1.000
_cell.length_c   1.000
_cell.angle_alpha   90.00
_cell.angle_beta   90.00
_cell.angle_gamma   90.00
#
_symmetry.space_group_name_H-M   'P 1'
#
loop_
_entity.id
_entity.type
_entity.pdbx_description
1 polymer ?
#
loop_
_entity_poly.entity_id
_entity_poly.type
_entity_poly.pdbx_seq_one_letter_code
_entity_poly.pdbx_strand_id
1 'polypeptide(L)' 'MGRLLEVLRLWGVCLLICALVGCVVRTRSDDDDDGGPRIEGQRAGDCSDAADNDSDGLFDCDDDGCAGSS' A
#
# COMPACT_ATOMS: atom_id res chain seq x y z
N MET A 1 -12.83 -47.88 -2.22
CA MET A 1 -13.45 -46.54 -2.39
C MET A 1 -13.21 -45.58 -1.22
N GLY A 2 -13.08 -46.02 0.05
CA GLY A 2 -12.98 -45.09 1.20
C GLY A 2 -11.72 -44.22 1.25
N ARG A 3 -10.54 -44.75 0.86
CA ARG A 3 -9.26 -44.01 0.94
C ARG A 3 -9.21 -42.78 0.02
N LEU A 4 -9.93 -42.81 -1.10
CA LEU A 4 -9.99 -41.69 -2.04
C LEU A 4 -10.86 -40.54 -1.49
N LEU A 5 -11.94 -40.89 -0.78
CA LEU A 5 -12.83 -39.92 -0.14
C LEU A 5 -12.18 -39.23 1.07
N GLU A 6 -11.33 -39.97 1.81
CA GLU A 6 -10.50 -39.43 2.89
C GLU A 6 -9.46 -38.43 2.37
N VAL A 7 -8.77 -38.75 1.26
CA VAL A 7 -7.81 -37.84 0.62
C VAL A 7 -8.50 -36.58 0.11
N LEU A 8 -9.67 -36.72 -0.52
CA LEU A 8 -10.45 -35.57 -1.02
C LEU A 8 -10.94 -34.67 0.13
N ARG A 9 -11.33 -35.27 1.26
CA ARG A 9 -11.70 -34.54 2.49
C ARG A 9 -10.52 -33.80 3.10
N LEU A 10 -9.36 -34.43 3.20
CA LEU A 10 -8.15 -33.81 3.75
C LEU A 10 -7.69 -32.62 2.90
N TRP A 11 -7.77 -32.73 1.58
CA TRP A 11 -7.48 -31.63 0.66
C TRP A 11 -8.51 -30.50 0.78
N GLY A 12 -9.80 -30.85 0.81
CA GLY A 12 -10.86 -29.87 1.02
C GLY A 12 -10.72 -29.12 2.35
N VAL A 13 -10.38 -29.83 3.43
CA VAL A 13 -10.13 -29.24 4.76
C VAL A 13 -8.89 -28.34 4.74
N CYS A 14 -7.79 -28.74 4.11
CA CYS A 14 -6.63 -27.88 3.94
C CYS A 14 -6.98 -26.58 3.21
N LEU A 15 -7.74 -26.66 2.11
CA LEU A 15 -8.20 -25.48 1.37
C LEU A 15 -9.12 -24.60 2.20
N LEU A 16 -10.04 -25.20 2.94
CA LEU A 16 -10.99 -24.49 3.81
C LEU A 16 -10.27 -23.83 5.00
N ILE A 17 -9.24 -24.47 5.55
CA ILE A 17 -8.34 -23.89 6.55
C ILE A 17 -7.53 -22.73 5.97
N CYS A 18 -6.94 -22.89 4.78
CA CYS A 18 -6.23 -21.79 4.11
C CYS A 18 -7.14 -20.57 3.84
N ALA A 19 -8.40 -20.83 3.49
CA ALA A 19 -9.41 -19.80 3.25
C ALA A 19 -9.92 -19.13 4.54
N LEU A 20 -10.15 -19.89 5.62
CA LEU A 20 -10.69 -19.36 6.88
C LEU A 20 -9.62 -18.74 7.79
N VAL A 21 -8.40 -19.30 7.81
CA VAL A 21 -7.27 -18.78 8.60
C VAL A 21 -6.60 -17.61 7.90
N GLY A 22 -6.88 -17.40 6.61
CA GLY A 22 -6.26 -16.35 5.82
C GLY A 22 -4.75 -16.56 5.78
N CYS A 23 -4.31 -17.59 5.06
CA CYS A 23 -2.90 -17.64 4.65
C CYS A 23 -2.68 -16.46 3.69
N VAL A 24 -2.35 -15.29 4.25
CA VAL A 24 -1.83 -14.16 3.49
C VAL A 24 -0.51 -14.65 2.89
N VAL A 25 -0.57 -15.13 1.64
CA VAL A 25 0.56 -14.97 0.73
C VAL A 25 0.82 -13.48 0.70
N ARG A 26 1.73 -13.03 1.56
CA ARG A 26 2.30 -11.69 1.48
C ARG A 26 3.21 -11.75 0.27
N THR A 27 2.66 -11.52 -0.92
CA THR A 27 3.44 -10.78 -1.90
C THR A 27 3.79 -9.49 -1.16
N ARG A 28 5.04 -9.37 -0.71
CA ARG A 28 5.60 -8.04 -0.49
C ARG A 28 5.60 -7.42 -1.88
N SER A 29 4.45 -6.86 -2.25
CA SER A 29 4.45 -5.79 -3.20
C SER A 29 5.20 -4.71 -2.47
N ASP A 30 6.44 -4.47 -2.90
CA ASP A 30 7.11 -3.22 -2.68
C ASP A 30 6.29 -2.18 -3.46
N ASP A 31 5.09 -1.88 -2.96
CA ASP A 31 4.26 -0.79 -3.45
C ASP A 31 4.82 0.45 -2.75
N ASP A 32 5.57 1.25 -3.50
CA ASP A 32 5.99 2.62 -3.18
C ASP A 32 4.78 3.58 -3.01
N ASP A 33 3.64 3.10 -2.52
CA ASP A 33 2.48 3.90 -2.16
C ASP A 33 2.56 4.21 -0.67
N ASP A 34 3.45 5.17 -0.38
CA ASP A 34 3.58 5.80 0.91
C ASP A 34 2.25 6.49 1.25
N GLY A 35 1.41 5.77 1.99
CA GLY A 35 0.22 6.31 2.64
C GLY A 35 0.55 7.32 3.76
N GLY A 36 1.72 7.94 3.72
CA GLY A 36 2.09 9.05 4.58
C GLY A 36 1.40 10.35 4.17
N PRO A 37 1.44 11.35 5.06
CA PRO A 37 0.93 12.68 4.78
C PRO A 37 1.63 13.25 3.54
N ARG A 38 0.86 13.90 2.66
CA ARG A 38 1.43 14.63 1.53
C ARG A 38 2.09 15.87 2.11
N ILE A 39 3.37 16.06 1.84
CA ILE A 39 4.19 17.18 2.31
C ILE A 39 4.81 17.84 1.08
N GLU A 40 4.84 19.16 1.07
CA GLU A 40 5.45 19.90 -0.03
C GLU A 40 6.90 19.48 -0.28
N GLY A 41 7.26 19.37 -1.55
CA GLY A 41 8.59 18.95 -1.98
C GLY A 41 8.91 17.45 -1.88
N GLN A 42 7.98 16.58 -1.47
CA GLN A 42 8.24 15.13 -1.44
C GLN A 42 8.01 14.45 -2.79
N ARG A 43 7.11 14.97 -3.64
CA ARG A 43 6.79 14.37 -4.94
C ARG A 43 7.03 15.37 -6.06
N ALA A 44 7.25 14.82 -7.26
CA ALA A 44 7.43 15.62 -8.44
C ALA A 44 6.15 16.39 -8.76
N GLY A 45 6.25 17.71 -8.84
CA GLY A 45 5.14 18.59 -9.18
C GLY A 45 4.57 19.36 -7.99
N ASP A 46 4.75 18.88 -6.75
CA ASP A 46 4.21 19.52 -5.53
C ASP A 46 4.57 21.02 -5.49
N CYS A 47 5.83 21.35 -5.78
CA CYS A 47 6.33 22.74 -5.77
C CYS A 47 5.93 23.61 -6.98
N SER A 48 4.90 23.22 -7.74
CA SER A 48 4.48 23.94 -8.95
C SER A 48 3.03 23.70 -9.39
N ASP A 49 2.22 23.01 -8.57
CA ASP A 49 0.85 22.61 -8.92
C ASP A 49 -0.23 23.54 -8.36
N ALA A 50 0.17 24.58 -7.61
CA ALA A 50 -0.71 25.54 -6.94
C ALA A 50 -1.63 24.92 -5.89
N ALA A 51 -1.23 23.77 -5.31
CA ALA A 51 -1.82 23.19 -4.13
C ALA A 51 -0.97 23.47 -2.88
N ASP A 52 -1.60 23.29 -1.72
CA ASP A 52 -0.97 23.31 -0.38
C ASP A 52 -1.16 21.89 0.16
N ASN A 53 -0.23 21.00 -0.20
CA ASN A 53 -0.41 19.56 -0.06
C ASN A 53 -0.29 19.06 1.39
N ASP A 54 0.28 19.85 2.31
CA ASP A 54 0.29 19.61 3.76
C ASP A 54 -0.61 20.54 4.58
N SER A 55 -1.29 21.49 3.93
CA SER A 55 -2.30 22.37 4.51
C SER A 55 -1.78 23.28 5.62
N ASP A 56 -0.56 23.79 5.45
CA ASP A 56 0.06 24.73 6.40
C ASP A 56 -0.21 26.21 6.05
N GLY A 57 -0.78 26.46 4.87
CA GLY A 57 -1.13 27.77 4.33
C GLY A 57 -0.10 28.38 3.40
N LEU A 58 1.01 27.69 3.15
CA LEU A 58 2.02 28.03 2.14
C LEU A 58 1.81 27.17 0.89
N PHE A 59 2.15 27.73 -0.27
CA PHE A 59 1.92 27.09 -1.56
C PHE A 59 3.23 27.08 -2.34
N ASP A 60 3.53 25.96 -2.99
CA ASP A 60 4.63 25.84 -3.94
C ASP A 60 5.97 26.46 -3.43
N CYS A 61 6.48 27.47 -4.13
CA CYS A 61 7.75 28.14 -3.84
C CYS A 61 7.72 29.08 -2.63
N ASP A 62 6.54 29.39 -2.10
CA ASP A 62 6.40 30.07 -0.82
C ASP A 62 6.50 29.09 0.37
N ASP A 63 6.49 27.78 0.11
CA ASP A 63 6.64 26.72 1.10
C ASP A 63 8.12 26.35 1.37
N ASP A 64 8.50 26.25 2.65
CA ASP A 64 9.86 25.88 3.07
C ASP A 64 10.22 24.42 2.74
N GLY A 65 9.23 23.53 2.62
CA GLY A 65 9.35 22.15 2.16
C GLY A 65 9.82 22.02 0.71
N CYS A 66 9.60 23.06 -0.09
CA CYS A 66 10.10 23.15 -1.46
C CYS A 66 11.58 23.58 -1.57
N ALA A 67 12.25 23.87 -0.45
CA ALA A 67 13.66 24.23 -0.44
C ALA A 67 14.55 23.05 -0.89
N GLY A 68 15.00 23.10 -2.15
CA GLY A 68 15.89 22.08 -2.73
C GLY A 68 15.17 20.99 -3.53
N SER A 69 13.85 21.08 -3.67
CA SER A 69 13.12 20.33 -4.68
C SER A 69 13.23 21.03 -6.04
N SER A 70 13.58 20.27 -7.08
CA SER A 70 13.89 20.74 -8.43
C SER A 70 12.94 20.19 -9.49
#